data_AF-A0A5C7Q079-F1
#
_entry.id   AF-A0A5C7Q079-F1
#
_cell.length_a   1.000
_cell.length_b   1.000
_cell.length_c   1.000
_cell.angle_alpha   90.00
_cell.angle_beta   90.00
_cell.angle_gamma   90.00
#
_symmetry.space_group_name_H-M   'P 1'
#
loop_
_entity.id
_entity.type
_entity.pdbx_description
1 polymer ?
#
loop_
_entity_poly.entity_id
_entity_poly.type
_entity_poly.pdbx_seq_one_letter_code
_entity_poly.pdbx_strand_id
1 'polypeptide(L)'
;MSRGGSTKWKAGQSGNPGGRPKILEEVKSLAREKGRAAFERIVELMGSDDERVAFAAAKEVLDRAYGKAPQHMEITKRQHLTDISDAELAAIALSRRAGAHSEADGPSLADPVH
;
A
#
# COMPACT_ATOMS: atom_id res chain seq x y z
N MET A 1 19.26 14.78 -28.63
CA MET A 1 18.88 13.38 -28.33
C MET A 1 17.48 13.41 -27.70
N SER A 2 16.44 13.20 -28.50
CA SER A 2 15.04 13.35 -28.06
C SER A 2 14.54 12.06 -27.40
N ARG A 3 14.17 12.14 -26.12
CA ARG A 3 13.38 11.13 -25.42
C ARG A 3 11.90 11.55 -25.52
N GLY A 4 11.03 10.64 -25.95
CA GLY A 4 9.58 10.81 -25.78
C GLY A 4 8.76 10.44 -27.01
N GLY A 5 8.77 9.16 -27.41
CA GLY A 5 7.69 8.62 -28.24
C GLY A 5 6.47 8.44 -27.35
N SER A 6 5.42 9.25 -27.57
CA SER A 6 4.15 9.10 -26.87
C SER A 6 3.54 7.73 -27.19
N THR A 7 3.59 6.79 -26.27
CA THR A 7 2.71 5.62 -26.32
C THR A 7 1.30 6.10 -25.99
N LYS A 8 0.60 6.63 -26.99
CA LYS A 8 -0.83 6.94 -26.90
C LYS A 8 -1.56 5.60 -26.83
N TRP A 9 -1.92 5.20 -25.63
CA TRP A 9 -2.84 4.10 -25.38
C TRP A 9 -4.15 4.40 -26.13
N LYS A 10 -4.56 3.50 -27.02
CA LYS A 10 -5.82 3.65 -27.74
C LYS A 10 -6.97 3.33 -26.78
N ALA A 11 -7.94 4.24 -26.68
CA ALA A 11 -9.16 3.99 -25.92
C ALA A 11 -9.83 2.70 -26.44
N GLY A 12 -10.17 1.79 -25.53
CA GLY A 12 -10.75 0.47 -25.86
C GLY A 12 -9.73 -0.62 -26.21
N GLN A 13 -8.43 -0.33 -26.30
CA GLN A 13 -7.40 -1.34 -26.50
C GLN A 13 -6.58 -1.51 -25.22
N SER A 14 -6.72 -2.67 -24.56
CA SER A 14 -5.79 -3.07 -23.51
C SER A 14 -4.38 -3.10 -24.11
N GLY A 15 -3.42 -2.40 -23.51
CA GLY A 15 -2.02 -2.49 -23.94
C GLY A 15 -1.34 -3.79 -23.54
N ASN A 16 -2.07 -4.70 -22.88
CA ASN A 16 -1.75 -6.12 -22.89
C ASN A 16 -3.00 -6.92 -23.31
N PRO A 17 -3.26 -7.03 -24.64
CA PRO A 17 -4.42 -7.74 -25.16
C PRO A 17 -4.46 -9.22 -24.73
N GLY A 18 -3.30 -9.83 -24.46
CA GLY A 18 -3.17 -11.22 -24.02
C GLY A 18 -3.29 -11.42 -22.50
N GLY A 19 -3.44 -10.35 -21.72
CA GLY A 19 -3.46 -10.42 -20.26
C GLY A 19 -2.15 -10.96 -19.66
N ARG A 20 -2.16 -11.30 -18.37
CA ARG A 20 -1.01 -11.97 -17.75
C ARG A 20 -0.73 -13.27 -18.51
N PRO A 21 0.49 -13.51 -19.03
CA PRO A 21 0.82 -14.73 -19.72
C PRO A 21 0.38 -15.94 -18.89
N LYS A 22 -0.37 -16.84 -19.52
CA LYS A 22 -0.84 -18.06 -18.88
C LYS A 22 0.39 -18.94 -18.61
N ILE A 23 0.84 -18.96 -17.36
CA ILE A 23 1.87 -19.94 -16.96
C ILE A 23 1.25 -21.32 -17.17
N LEU A 24 1.95 -22.18 -17.90
CA LEU A 24 1.53 -23.57 -18.13
C LEU A 24 1.29 -24.26 -16.77
N GLU A 25 0.18 -24.97 -16.64
CA GLU A 25 -0.18 -25.63 -15.36
C GLU A 25 0.90 -26.64 -14.92
N GLU A 26 1.59 -27.27 -15.87
CA GLU A 26 2.73 -28.16 -15.62
C GLU A 26 3.86 -27.45 -14.86
N VAL A 27 4.20 -26.21 -15.24
CA VAL A 27 5.25 -25.43 -14.58
C VAL A 27 4.83 -25.05 -13.15
N LYS A 28 3.54 -24.77 -12.94
CA LYS A 28 3.01 -24.50 -11.59
C LYS A 28 3.04 -25.75 -10.72
N SER A 29 2.70 -26.91 -11.25
CA SER A 29 2.78 -28.19 -10.51
C SER A 29 4.21 -28.46 -10.09
N LEU A 30 5.15 -28.40 -11.03
CA LEU A 30 6.56 -28.63 -10.77
C LEU A 30 7.11 -27.66 -9.71
N ALA A 31 6.74 -26.37 -9.79
CA ALA A 31 7.15 -25.38 -8.79
C ALA A 31 6.58 -25.68 -7.39
N ARG A 32 5.32 -26.12 -7.30
CA ARG A 32 4.70 -26.52 -6.03
C ARG A 32 5.37 -27.74 -5.43
N GLU A 33 5.67 -28.75 -6.25
CA GLU A 33 6.39 -29.96 -5.83
C GLU A 33 7.76 -29.63 -5.23
N LYS A 34 8.46 -28.63 -5.78
CA LYS A 34 9.76 -28.17 -5.26
C LYS A 34 9.66 -27.18 -4.10
N GLY A 35 8.46 -26.76 -3.70
CA GLY A 35 8.24 -25.75 -2.67
C GLY A 35 8.88 -26.09 -1.33
N ARG A 36 8.82 -27.37 -0.91
CA ARG A 36 9.46 -27.84 0.33
C ARG A 36 10.98 -27.68 0.29
N ALA A 37 11.62 -28.23 -0.74
CA ALA A 37 13.08 -28.16 -0.89
C ALA A 37 13.57 -26.71 -1.03
N ALA A 38 12.80 -25.86 -1.71
CA ALA A 38 13.10 -24.44 -1.80
C ALA A 38 13.04 -23.75 -0.43
N PHE A 39 12.07 -24.11 0.41
CA PHE A 39 11.96 -23.56 1.76
C PHE A 39 13.09 -24.05 2.69
N GLU A 40 13.45 -25.33 2.62
CA GLU A 40 14.61 -25.88 3.34
C GLU A 40 15.88 -25.11 2.98
N ARG A 41 16.09 -24.80 1.69
CA ARG A 41 17.21 -23.98 1.25
C ARG A 41 17.18 -22.55 1.82
N ILE A 42 16.01 -21.94 1.96
CA ILE A 42 15.87 -20.61 2.59
C ILE A 42 16.32 -20.67 4.06
N VAL A 43 15.94 -21.72 4.79
CA VAL A 43 16.35 -21.90 6.20
C VAL A 43 17.88 -22.01 6.31
N GLU A 44 18.52 -22.76 5.42
CA GLU A 44 19.99 -22.83 5.39
C GLU A 44 20.66 -21.47 5.12
N LEU A 45 20.07 -20.65 4.23
CA LEU A 45 20.60 -19.33 3.89
C LEU A 45 20.57 -18.33 5.06
N MET A 46 19.83 -18.61 6.13
CA MET A 46 19.89 -17.82 7.36
C MET A 46 21.27 -17.86 8.03
N GLY A 47 22.07 -18.90 7.77
CA GLY A 47 23.46 -19.03 8.23
C GLY A 47 24.51 -18.52 7.24
N SER A 48 24.12 -17.73 6.23
CA SER A 48 25.07 -17.17 5.25
C SER A 48 25.94 -16.08 5.89
N ASP A 49 27.22 -16.02 5.47
CA ASP A 49 28.14 -14.93 5.86
C ASP A 49 27.74 -13.56 5.28
N ASP A 50 26.91 -13.52 4.24
CA ASP A 50 26.33 -12.29 3.73
C ASP A 50 25.09 -11.92 4.55
N GLU A 51 25.23 -10.90 5.39
CA GLU A 51 24.15 -10.38 6.24
C GLU A 51 22.87 -10.04 5.46
N ARG A 52 22.98 -9.59 4.20
CA ARG A 52 21.81 -9.26 3.37
C ARG A 52 21.03 -10.51 3.00
N VAL A 53 21.75 -11.60 2.71
CA VAL A 53 21.16 -12.90 2.39
C VAL A 53 20.53 -13.50 3.64
N ALA A 54 21.24 -13.51 4.76
CA ALA A 54 20.75 -14.01 6.03
C ALA A 54 19.49 -13.25 6.50
N PHE A 55 19.50 -11.92 6.42
CA PHE A 55 18.35 -11.07 6.74
C PHE A 55 17.16 -11.35 5.82
N ALA A 56 17.37 -11.43 4.51
CA ALA A 56 16.30 -11.71 3.55
C ALA A 56 15.68 -13.09 3.80
N ALA A 57 16.49 -14.11 4.07
CA ALA A 57 16.02 -15.45 4.40
C ALA A 57 15.21 -15.47 5.70
N ALA A 58 15.72 -14.86 6.77
CA ALA A 58 15.03 -14.78 8.05
C ALA A 58 13.68 -14.06 7.93
N LYS A 59 13.65 -12.92 7.22
CA LYS A 59 12.42 -12.17 6.94
C LYS A 59 11.40 -13.01 6.16
N GLU A 60 11.85 -13.75 5.15
CA GLU A 60 10.98 -14.57 4.29
C GLU A 60 10.32 -15.73 5.06
N VAL A 61 11.02 -16.29 6.05
CA VAL A 61 10.50 -17.29 6.99
C VAL A 61 9.47 -16.66 7.94
N LEU A 62 9.80 -15.53 8.57
CA LEU A 62 8.91 -14.85 9.51
C LEU A 62 7.61 -14.37 8.84
N ASP A 63 7.71 -13.77 7.64
CA ASP A 63 6.56 -13.29 6.87
C ASP A 63 5.57 -14.43 6.53
N ARG A 64 6.04 -15.69 6.43
CA ARG A 64 5.18 -16.87 6.21
C ARG A 64 4.61 -17.45 7.49
N ALA A 65 5.40 -17.47 8.56
CA ALA A 65 4.99 -18.04 9.84
C ALA A 65 3.95 -17.15 10.54
N TYR A 66 4.13 -15.83 10.47
CA TYR A 66 3.34 -14.86 11.23
C TYR A 66 2.54 -13.91 10.34
N GLY A 67 2.72 -13.97 9.02
CA GLY A 67 2.13 -13.03 8.08
C GLY A 67 2.92 -11.73 7.97
N LYS A 68 2.55 -10.90 6.99
CA LYS A 68 3.10 -9.56 6.81
C LYS A 68 2.30 -8.55 7.63
N ALA A 69 2.94 -7.45 8.01
CA ALA A 69 2.25 -6.32 8.62
C ALA A 69 1.07 -5.88 7.75
N PRO A 70 -0.11 -5.64 8.34
CA PRO A 70 -1.29 -5.22 7.59
C PRO A 70 -1.03 -3.87 6.91
N GLN A 71 -1.34 -3.79 5.62
CA GLN A 71 -1.24 -2.53 4.89
C GLN A 71 -2.41 -1.63 5.29
N HIS A 72 -2.11 -0.50 5.93
CA HIS A 72 -3.12 0.53 6.19
C HIS A 72 -3.40 1.29 4.89
N MET A 73 -4.68 1.32 4.48
CA MET A 73 -5.14 2.10 3.33
C MET A 73 -6.04 3.22 3.82
N GLU A 74 -5.63 4.46 3.58
CA GLU A 74 -6.49 5.62 3.81
C GLU A 74 -7.37 5.83 2.57
N ILE A 75 -8.68 5.57 2.70
CA ILE A 75 -9.65 5.88 1.63
C ILE A 75 -10.12 7.31 1.84
N THR A 76 -9.41 8.27 1.25
CA THR A 76 -9.87 9.65 1.19
C THR A 76 -10.92 9.80 0.07
N LYS A 77 -12.20 9.77 0.42
CA LYS A 77 -13.28 10.04 -0.53
C LYS A 77 -13.29 11.54 -0.86
N ARG A 78 -12.77 11.93 -2.02
CA ARG A 78 -12.94 13.29 -2.54
C ARG A 78 -14.24 13.33 -3.35
N GLN A 79 -15.30 13.87 -2.75
CA GLN A 79 -16.53 14.18 -3.49
C GLN A 79 -16.43 15.61 -4.01
N HIS A 80 -16.80 15.81 -5.28
CA HIS A 80 -16.95 17.15 -5.83
C HIS A 80 -18.19 17.79 -5.19
N LEU A 81 -18.12 19.08 -4.83
CA LEU A 81 -19.17 19.76 -4.07
C LEU A 81 -20.55 19.72 -4.75
N THR A 82 -20.59 19.56 -6.08
CA THR A 82 -21.83 19.50 -6.88
C THR A 82 -22.53 18.15 -6.83
N ASP A 83 -21.86 17.11 -6.33
CA ASP A 83 -22.37 15.73 -6.35
C ASP A 83 -22.89 15.30 -4.97
N ILE A 84 -22.84 16.22 -3.99
CA ILE A 84 -23.42 16.03 -2.66
C ILE A 84 -24.89 16.41 -2.75
N SER A 85 -25.79 15.47 -2.47
CA SER A 85 -27.21 15.81 -2.38
C SER A 85 -27.46 16.76 -1.20
N ASP A 86 -28.49 17.60 -1.28
CA ASP A 86 -28.83 18.55 -0.21
C ASP A 86 -29.02 17.85 1.15
N ALA A 87 -29.53 16.62 1.14
CA ALA A 87 -29.69 15.79 2.33
C ALA A 87 -28.35 15.36 2.95
N GLU A 88 -27.37 14.97 2.12
CA GLU A 88 -26.02 14.62 2.56
C GLU A 88 -25.25 15.85 3.04
N LEU A 89 -25.44 17.00 2.39
CA LEU A 89 -24.82 18.27 2.79
C LEU A 89 -25.33 18.72 4.17
N ALA A 90 -26.63 18.62 4.41
CA ALA A 90 -27.23 18.90 5.71
C ALA A 90 -26.69 17.96 6.81
N ALA A 91 -26.50 16.68 6.50
CA ALA A 91 -25.93 15.70 7.44
C ALA A 91 -24.47 16.02 7.79
N ILE A 92 -23.65 16.45 6.83
CA ILE A 92 -22.26 16.86 7.07
C ILE A 92 -22.19 18.15 7.89
N ALA A 93 -23.04 19.14 7.58
CA ALA A 93 -23.11 20.40 8.34
C ALA A 93 -23.54 20.19 9.80
N LEU A 94 -24.50 19.29 10.04
CA LEU A 94 -24.94 18.94 11.39
C LEU A 94 -23.87 18.16 12.15
N SER A 95 -23.14 17.25 11.48
CA SER A 95 -22.04 16.49 12.06
C SER A 95 -20.86 17.38 12.47
N ARG A 96 -20.59 18.47 11.73
CA ARG A 96 -19.56 19.46 12.10
C ARG A 96 -19.93 20.29 13.32
N ARG A 97 -21.22 20.53 13.58
CA ARG A 97 -21.70 21.29 14.75
C ARG A 97 -21.52 20.52 16.06
N ALA A 98 -21.38 19.20 16.00
CA ALA A 98 -21.14 18.34 17.18
C ALA A 98 -19.65 18.18 17.54
N GLY A 99 -18.73 18.56 16.64
CA GLY A 99 -17.27 18.43 16.82
C GLY A 99 -16.53 19.76 17.01
N ALA A 100 -17.17 20.76 17.61
CA ALA A 100 -16.53 22.04 17.93
C ALA A 100 -15.53 21.84 19.09
N HIS A 101 -14.30 21.44 18.77
CA HIS A 101 -13.17 21.60 19.66
C HIS A 101 -12.88 23.10 19.83
N SER A 102 -13.32 23.59 21.00
CA SER A 102 -12.71 24.67 21.76
C SER A 102 -11.20 24.54 21.79
N GLU A 103 -10.47 25.58 21.38
CA GLU A 103 -9.42 26.18 22.20
C GLU A 103 -9.35 27.68 21.92
N ALA A 104 -9.61 28.45 22.97
CA ALA A 104 -9.40 29.87 23.05
C ALA A 104 -7.90 30.12 23.22
N ASP A 105 -7.32 31.04 22.45
CA ASP A 105 -6.00 31.58 22.75
C ASP A 105 -6.04 33.09 22.52
N GLY A 106 -6.36 33.81 23.59
CA GLY A 106 -6.06 35.24 23.70
C GLY A 106 -4.62 35.38 24.17
N PRO A 107 -3.82 36.32 23.63
CA PRO A 107 -2.42 36.42 23.99
C PRO A 107 -2.28 36.92 25.43
N SER A 108 -1.93 36.01 26.34
CA SER A 108 -1.47 36.33 27.69
C SER A 108 -0.01 36.79 27.61
N LEU A 109 0.18 38.10 27.52
CA LEU A 109 1.47 38.73 27.80
C LEU A 109 1.76 38.56 29.30
N ALA A 110 2.75 37.74 29.63
CA ALA A 110 3.41 37.74 30.92
C ALA A 110 4.79 38.40 30.76
N ASP A 111 5.05 39.40 31.60
CA ASP A 111 6.33 40.08 31.80
C ASP A 111 7.36 39.15 32.53
N PRO A 112 8.51 39.65 33.05
CA PRO A 112 9.85 39.56 32.49
C PRO A 112 10.82 38.64 33.28
N VAL A 113 11.90 38.17 32.63
CA VAL A 113 13.13 37.63 33.26
C VAL A 113 14.26 37.93 32.26
N HIS A 114 15.33 38.68 32.51
CA HIS A 114 16.20 38.76 33.67
C HIS A 114 16.80 40.17 33.83
#